data_AF-A0AAP7ICI0-F1
#
_entry.id   AF-A0AAP7ICI0-F1
#
_cell.length_a   1.000
_cell.length_b   1.000
_cell.length_c   1.000
_cell.angle_alpha   90.00
_cell.angle_beta   90.00
_cell.angle_gamma   90.00
#
_symmetry.space_group_name_H-M   'P 1'
#
loop_
_entity.id
_entity.type
_entity.pdbx_description
1 polymer ?
#
loop_
_entity_poly.entity_id
_entity_poly.type
_entity_poly.pdbx_seq_one_letter_code
_entity_poly.pdbx_strand_id
1 'polypeptide(L)' 'MILSDTIKVKYKLNTCGLQTHEIAKLLRDKGVKGFVISLNDRNVIVAVPREDIKRNRKIMEDLRI' A
#
# COMPACT_ATOMS: atom_id res chain seq x y z
N MET A 1 -2.31 8.04 16.28
CA MET A 1 -2.67 7.02 15.26
C MET A 1 -3.39 5.89 16.00
N ILE A 2 -4.71 5.77 15.88
CA ILE A 2 -5.45 4.69 16.55
C ILE A 2 -5.35 3.45 15.66
N LEU A 3 -4.63 2.42 16.10
CA LEU A 3 -4.45 1.17 15.35
C LEU A 3 -5.79 0.47 15.03
N SER A 4 -6.79 0.67 15.88
CA SER A 4 -8.13 0.09 15.74
C SER A 4 -8.89 0.53 14.49
N ASP A 5 -8.52 1.66 13.88
CA ASP A 5 -9.20 2.19 12.68
C ASP A 5 -8.40 1.98 11.39
N THR A 6 -7.35 1.15 11.42
CA THR A 6 -6.62 0.79 10.20
C THR A 6 -7.24 -0.44 9.54
N ILE A 7 -7.50 -0.36 8.24
CA ILE A 7 -8.01 -1.47 7.43
C ILE A 7 -6.85 -2.08 6.65
N LYS A 8 -6.83 -3.41 6.58
CA LYS A 8 -5.93 -4.16 5.72
C LYS A 8 -6.45 -4.10 4.28
N VAL A 9 -5.76 -3.37 3.42
CA VAL A 9 -6.09 -3.23 2.00
C VAL A 9 -5.10 -4.05 1.19
N LYS A 10 -5.62 -4.85 0.26
CA LYS A 10 -4.83 -5.60 -0.71
C LYS A 10 -4.74 -4.81 -2.00
N TYR A 11 -3.53 -4.43 -2.39
CA TYR A 11 -3.26 -3.82 -3.69
C TYR A 11 -2.60 -4.83 -4.62
N LYS A 12 -3.07 -4.87 -5.87
CA LYS A 12 -2.40 -5.62 -6.95
C LYS A 12 -1.23 -4.79 -7.43
N LEU A 13 -0.02 -5.25 -7.17
CA LEU A 13 1.22 -4.63 -7.57
C LEU A 13 2.16 -5.78 -7.91
N ASN A 14 2.79 -5.75 -9.08
CA ASN A 14 3.84 -6.72 -9.38
C ASN A 14 5.06 -6.36 -8.54
N THR A 15 5.26 -7.10 -7.44
CA THR A 15 6.41 -6.92 -6.55
C THR A 15 7.50 -7.94 -6.88
N CYS A 16 7.45 -8.55 -8.07
CA CYS A 16 8.35 -9.61 -8.50
C CYS A 16 9.81 -9.17 -8.32
N GLY A 17 10.49 -9.74 -7.31
CA GLY A 17 11.88 -9.44 -6.97
C GLY A 17 12.13 -8.21 -6.09
N LEU A 18 11.09 -7.45 -5.70
CA LEU A 18 11.24 -6.23 -4.87
C LEU A 18 11.15 -6.56 -3.38
N GLN A 19 12.09 -6.04 -2.60
CA GLN A 19 12.07 -6.18 -1.14
C GLN A 19 11.02 -5.26 -0.48
N THR A 20 10.62 -5.61 0.75
CA THR A 20 9.61 -4.88 1.51
C THR A 20 9.90 -3.40 1.69
N HIS A 21 11.16 -3.07 1.94
CA HIS A 21 11.58 -1.70 2.14
C HIS A 21 11.50 -0.87 0.84
N GLU A 22 11.77 -1.49 -0.32
CA GLU A 22 11.67 -0.84 -1.63
C GLU A 22 10.22 -0.52 -1.96
N ILE A 23 9.31 -1.48 -1.78
CA ILE A 23 7.87 -1.24 -1.98
C ILE A 23 7.35 -0.20 -1.00
N ALA A 24 7.77 -0.24 0.27
CA ALA A 24 7.39 0.78 1.24
C ALA A 24 7.90 2.18 0.88
N LYS A 25 9.09 2.27 0.27
CA LYS A 25 9.66 3.52 -0.24
C LYS A 25 8.89 4.01 -1.46
N LEU A 26 8.59 3.12 -2.42
CA LEU A 26 7.80 3.41 -3.62
C LEU A 26 6.39 3.93 -3.28
N LEU A 27 5.72 3.25 -2.33
CA LEU A 27 4.41 3.67 -1.83
C LEU A 27 4.48 5.05 -1.15
N ARG A 28 5.52 5.31 -0.34
CA ARG A 28 5.74 6.63 0.26
C ARG A 28 6.02 7.71 -0.77
N ASP A 29 6.84 7.42 -1.77
CA ASP A 29 7.19 8.34 -2.85
C ASP A 29 5.95 8.73 -3.68
N LYS A 30 5.08 7.75 -3.94
CA LYS A 30 3.76 7.97 -4.57
C LYS A 30 2.74 8.66 -3.66
N GLY A 31 3.05 8.85 -2.37
CA GLY A 31 2.18 9.50 -1.40
C GLY A 31 1.10 8.58 -0.79
N VAL A 32 1.23 7.27 -0.94
CA VAL A 32 0.37 6.28 -0.28
C VAL A 32 0.72 6.23 1.21
N LYS A 33 -0.26 6.57 2.06
CA LYS A 33 -0.09 6.51 3.51
C LYS A 33 -0.50 5.15 4.06
N GLY A 34 0.43 4.42 4.67
CA GLY A 34 0.11 3.17 5.33
C GLY A 34 1.35 2.36 5.69
N PHE A 35 1.11 1.23 6.35
CA PHE A 35 2.15 0.28 6.74
C PHE A 35 2.03 -1.00 5.91
N VAL A 36 3.09 -1.36 5.19
CA VAL A 36 3.15 -2.65 4.49
C VAL A 36 3.22 -3.76 5.53
N ILE A 37 2.22 -4.63 5.54
CA ILE A 37 2.14 -5.77 6.46
C ILE A 37 2.74 -7.01 5.82
N SER A 38 2.46 -7.24 4.54
CA SER A 38 2.91 -8.43 3.83
C SER A 38 2.99 -8.18 2.34
N LEU A 39 3.87 -8.93 1.69
CA LEU A 39 4.09 -8.92 0.27
C LEU A 39 3.97 -10.32 -0.26
N ASN A 40 3.29 -10.45 -1.40
CA ASN A 40 3.29 -11.61 -2.24
C ASN A 40 3.75 -11.16 -3.61
N ASP A 41 4.27 -12.08 -4.41
CA ASP A 41 4.85 -11.84 -5.73
C ASP A 41 4.03 -10.90 -6.65
N ARG A 42 2.69 -10.95 -6.54
CA ARG A 42 1.74 -10.17 -7.35
C ARG A 42 0.85 -9.21 -6.56
N ASN A 43 1.05 -9.08 -5.25
CA ASN A 43 0.17 -8.27 -4.41
C ASN A 43 0.81 -7.85 -3.08
N VAL A 44 0.49 -6.65 -2.64
CA VAL A 44 0.91 -6.10 -1.34
C VAL A 44 -0.29 -5.89 -0.43
N ILE A 45 -0.13 -6.24 0.85
CA ILE A 45 -1.11 -5.97 1.90
C ILE A 45 -0.59 -4.79 2.72
N VAL A 46 -1.39 -3.73 2.78
CA VAL A 46 -1.05 -2.48 3.47
C VAL A 46 -2.13 -2.17 4.51
N ALA A 47 -1.74 -1.88 5.75
CA ALA A 47 -2.60 -1.28 6.75
C ALA A 47 -2.75 0.22 6.43
N VAL A 48 -3.96 0.62 6.08
CA VAL A 48 -4.30 1.99 5.70
C VAL A 48 -5.36 2.54 6.67
N PRO A 49 -5.17 3.73 7.25
CA PRO A 49 -6.22 4.38 8.04
C PRO A 49 -7.42 4.76 7.17
N ARG A 50 -8.65 4.67 7.71
CA ARG A 50 -9.89 4.84 6.91
C ARG A 50 -9.98 6.17 6.17
N GLU A 51 -9.49 7.25 6.78
CA GLU A 51 -9.47 8.58 6.17
C GLU A 51 -8.65 8.62 4.87
N ASP A 52 -7.52 7.92 4.84
CA ASP A 52 -6.62 7.90 3.68
C ASP A 52 -6.98 6.82 2.64
N ILE A 53 -7.96 5.92 2.91
CA ILE A 53 -8.33 4.85 1.98
C ILE A 53 -8.74 5.42 0.62
N LYS A 54 -9.57 6.47 0.58
CA LYS A 54 -10.03 7.07 -0.69
C LYS A 54 -8.86 7.66 -1.47
N ARG A 55 -7.95 8.35 -0.77
CA ARG A 55 -6.77 8.97 -1.38
C ARG A 55 -5.80 7.92 -1.91
N ASN A 56 -5.46 6.93 -1.10
CA ASN A 56 -4.59 5.83 -1.50
C ASN A 56 -5.20 5.00 -2.63
N ARG A 57 -6.51 4.76 -2.64
CA ARG A 57 -7.18 4.06 -3.73
C ARG A 57 -7.02 4.81 -5.06
N LYS A 58 -7.18 6.14 -5.05
CA LYS A 58 -7.00 6.97 -6.24
C LYS A 58 -5.54 6.93 -6.75
N ILE A 59 -4.57 7.02 -5.83
CA ILE A 59 -3.14 6.90 -6.17
C ILE A 59 -2.81 5.52 -6.75
N MET A 60 -3.36 4.45 -6.17
CA MET A 60 -3.11 3.09 -6.65
C MET A 60 -3.84 2.77 -7.95
N GLU A 61 -4.94 3.47 -8.25
CA GLU A 61 -5.61 3.41 -9.55
C GLU A 61 -4.78 4.11 -10.63
N ASP A 62 -4.19 5.26 -10.33
CA ASP A 62 -3.23 5.97 -11.19
C ASP A 62 -1.94 5.15 -11.42
N LEU A 63 -1.52 4.38 -10.41
CA LEU A 63 -0.35 3.49 -10.49
C LEU A 63 -0.59 2.23 -11.33
N ARG A 64 -1.83 1.96 -11.74
CA ARG A 64 -2.20 0.75 -12.47
C ARG A 64 -1.78 0.90 -13.95
N ILE A 65 -0.48 0.83 -14.19
CA ILE A 65 0.18 0.70 -15.49
C ILE A 65 0.18 -0.78 -15.88
#